data_AF-A0A9P7YVA2-F1
#
_entry.id   AF-A0A9P7YVA2-F1
#
_cell.length_a   1.000
_cell.length_b   1.000
_cell.length_c   1.000
_cell.angle_alpha   90.00
_cell.angle_beta   90.00
_cell.angle_gamma   90.00
#
_symmetry.space_group_name_H-M   'P 1'
#
loop_
_entity.id
_entity.type
_entity.pdbx_description
1 polymer ?
#
loop_
_entity_poly.entity_id
_entity_poly.type
_entity_poly.pdbx_seq_one_letter_code
_entity_poly.pdbx_strand_id
1 'polypeptide(L)' 'SHTTISNWVHEMFTYYEPQIIEEIRTAKSCITVPFDGWGSKHEKIIILGVVVHFINSKYENVTRLIGLPELLG' A
#
# COMPACT_ATOMS: atom_id res chain seq x y z
N SER A 1 -12.56 -14.39 -18.08
CA SER A 1 -12.08 -15.36 -17.07
C SER A 1 -11.57 -14.59 -15.87
N HIS A 2 -12.11 -14.82 -14.66
CA HIS A 2 -11.69 -14.13 -13.43
C HIS A 2 -10.20 -14.36 -13.10
N THR A 3 -9.62 -15.47 -13.56
CA THR A 3 -8.21 -15.82 -13.36
C THR A 3 -7.25 -14.86 -14.05
N THR A 4 -7.62 -14.32 -15.22
CA THR A 4 -6.74 -13.44 -16.00
C THR A 4 -6.49 -12.11 -15.29
N ILE A 5 -7.52 -11.53 -14.66
CA ILE A 5 -7.38 -10.26 -13.93
C ILE A 5 -6.61 -10.47 -12.62
N SER A 6 -6.94 -11.52 -11.87
CA SER A 6 -6.23 -11.82 -10.62
C SER A 6 -4.73 -12.05 -10.84
N ASN A 7 -4.38 -12.82 -11.87
CA ASN A 7 -2.97 -13.05 -12.22
C ASN A 7 -2.29 -11.75 -12.65
N TRP A 8 -2.94 -10.95 -13.50
CA TRP A 8 -2.41 -9.66 -13.91
C TRP A 8 -2.17 -8.72 -12.71
N VAL A 9 -3.09 -8.65 -11.73
CA VAL A 9 -2.89 -7.86 -10.51
C VAL A 9 -1.67 -8.34 -9.72
N HIS A 10 -1.50 -9.66 -9.56
CA HIS A 10 -0.32 -10.22 -8.88
C HIS A 10 0.99 -9.93 -9.63
N GLU A 11 0.97 -10.04 -10.96
CA GLU A 11 2.13 -9.72 -11.79
C GLU A 11 2.51 -8.24 -11.68
N MET A 12 1.53 -7.33 -11.73
CA MET A 12 1.76 -5.90 -11.54
C MET A 12 2.28 -5.60 -10.13
N PHE A 13 1.72 -6.21 -9.10
CA PHE A 13 2.22 -6.07 -7.73
C PHE A 13 3.70 -6.45 -7.65
N THR A 14 4.05 -7.65 -8.13
CA THR A 14 5.43 -8.17 -8.12
C THR A 14 6.37 -7.28 -8.93
N TYR A 15 5.89 -6.71 -10.04
CA TYR A 15 6.66 -5.82 -10.89
C TYR A 15 6.94 -4.45 -10.24
N TYR A 16 5.96 -3.87 -9.54
CA TYR A 16 6.08 -2.53 -8.94
C TYR A 16 6.67 -2.52 -7.54
N GLU A 17 6.54 -3.60 -6.77
CA GLU A 17 7.07 -3.70 -5.39
C GLU A 17 8.53 -3.22 -5.25
N PRO A 18 9.52 -3.72 -6.03
CA PRO A 18 10.90 -3.25 -5.89
C PRO A 18 11.07 -1.76 -6.26
N GLN A 19 10.27 -1.25 -7.19
CA GLN A 19 10.32 0.16 -7.61
C GLN A 19 9.79 1.08 -6.51
N ILE A 20 8.69 0.69 -5.84
CA ILE A 20 8.11 1.42 -4.71
C ILE A 20 9.08 1.40 -3.53
N ILE A 21 9.72 0.27 -3.24
CA ILE A 21 10.74 0.17 -2.19
C ILE A 21 11.88 1.16 -2.45
N GLU A 22 12.37 1.23 -3.68
CA GLU A 22 13.45 2.15 -4.04
C GLU A 22 13.01 3.62 -4.03
N GLU A 23 11.78 3.90 -4.46
CA GLU A 23 11.17 5.24 -4.38
C GLU A 23 11.11 5.73 -2.92
N ILE A 24 10.71 4.85 -1.98
CA ILE A 24 10.67 5.16 -0.55
C ILE A 24 12.08 5.33 0.02
N ARG A 25 13.04 4.46 -0.33
CA ARG A 25 14.44 4.57 0.13
C ARG A 25 15.12 5.87 -0.28
N THR A 26 14.74 6.41 -1.44
CA THR A 26 15.32 7.64 -2.01
C THR A 26 14.52 8.91 -1.66
N ALA A 27 13.58 8.81 -0.72
CA ALA A 27 12.75 9.92 -0.25
C ALA A 27 13.60 11.14 0.16
N LYS A 28 13.09 12.32 -0.17
CA LYS A 28 13.70 13.65 0.09
C LYS A 28 13.06 14.36 1.28
N SER A 29 12.11 13.73 1.96
CA SER A 29 11.51 14.21 3.20
C SER A 29 11.52 13.12 4.27
N CYS A 30 11.09 13.48 5.47
CA CYS A 30 10.62 12.50 6.44
C CYS A 30 9.46 11.67 5.81
N ILE A 31 9.43 10.37 6.11
CA ILE A 31 8.38 9.46 5.69
C ILE A 31 7.35 9.40 6.83
N THR A 32 6.11 9.75 6.53
CA THR A 32 5.00 9.65 7.49
C THR A 32 4.20 8.39 7.20
N VAL A 33 3.86 7.63 8.23
CA VAL A 33 3.16 6.34 8.10
C VAL A 33 1.85 6.36 8.91
N PRO A 34 0.74 6.88 8.35
CA PRO A 34 -0.56 6.77 8.99
C PRO A 34 -1.14 5.35 8.89
N PHE A 35 -1.96 5.02 9.90
CA PHE A 35 -2.70 3.79 10.01
C PHE A 35 -4.20 4.14 10.02
N ASP A 36 -4.98 3.52 9.13
CA ASP A 36 -6.43 3.71 9.03
C ASP A 36 -7.16 2.38 9.29
N GLY A 37 -7.93 2.32 10.37
CA GLY A 37 -8.65 1.12 10.77
C GLY A 37 -10.12 1.20 10.33
N TRP A 38 -10.56 0.26 9.50
CA TRP A 38 -11.96 0.12 9.12
C TRP A 38 -12.48 -1.26 9.47
N GLY A 39 -13.72 -1.36 9.92
CA GLY A 39 -14.33 -2.66 10.20
C GLY A 39 -15.83 -2.67 9.95
N SER A 40 -16.34 -3.84 9.58
CA SER A 40 -17.76 -4.12 9.44
C SER A 40 -18.21 -5.09 10.53
N LYS A 41 -19.12 -4.63 11.40
CA LYS A 41 -19.73 -5.48 12.45
C LYS A 41 -20.55 -6.64 11.87
N HIS A 42 -21.09 -6.47 10.66
CA HIS A 42 -21.92 -7.48 10.00
C HIS A 42 -21.06 -8.59 9.39
N GLU A 43 -20.01 -8.22 8.67
CA GLU A 43 -19.11 -9.15 7.97
C GLU A 43 -18.02 -9.72 8.88
N LYS A 44 -17.89 -9.23 10.12
CA LYS A 44 -16.80 -9.57 11.06
C LYS A 44 -15.40 -9.36 10.48
N ILE A 45 -15.26 -8.38 9.60
CA ILE A 45 -13.99 -8.00 8.97
C ILE A 45 -13.47 -6.75 9.66
N ILE A 46 -12.19 -6.77 10.03
CA ILE A 46 -11.43 -5.60 10.49
C ILE A 46 -10.23 -5.49 9.57
N ILE A 47 -10.02 -4.35 8.94
CA ILE A 47 -8.92 -4.09 8.01
C ILE A 47 -8.12 -2.89 8.53
N LEU A 48 -6.80 -2.98 8.40
CA LEU A 48 -5.89 -1.88 8.69
C LEU A 48 -5.20 -1.43 7.41
N GLY A 49 -5.50 -0.22 6.94
CA GLY A 49 -4.73 0.45 5.91
C GLY A 49 -3.43 1.00 6.47
N VAL A 50 -2.30 0.65 5.85
CA VAL A 50 -0.99 1.22 6.13
C VAL A 50 -0.52 1.99 4.91
N VAL A 51 -0.42 3.31 5.04
CA VAL A 51 -0.09 4.22 3.94
C VAL A 51 1.22 4.93 4.28
N VAL A 52 1.99 5.31 3.26
CA VAL A 52 3.17 6.18 3.42
C VAL A 52 2.99 7.47 2.63
N HIS A 53 3.42 8.58 3.23
CA HIS A 53 3.50 9.89 2.60
C HIS A 53 4.93 10.42 2.68
N PHE A 54 5.47 10.88 1.55
CA PHE A 54 6.81 11.43 1.46
C PHE A 54 6.99 12.27 0.19
N ILE A 55 8.08 13.03 0.12
CA ILE A 55 8.54 13.72 -1.09
C ILE A 55 9.52 12.80 -1.82
N ASN A 56 9.26 12.47 -3.07
CA ASN A 56 10.12 11.58 -3.86
C ASN A 56 11.37 12.31 -4.42
N SER A 57 12.21 11.59 -5.17
CA SER A 57 13.41 12.13 -5.80
C SER A 57 13.16 13.23 -6.84
N LYS A 58 11.93 13.34 -7.35
CA LYS A 58 11.47 14.38 -8.26
C LYS A 58 10.86 15.59 -7.55
N TYR A 59 10.93 15.63 -6.21
CA TYR A 59 10.31 16.66 -5.37
C TYR A 59 8.77 16.68 -5.44
N GLU A 60 8.16 15.52 -5.74
CA GLU A 60 6.70 15.37 -5.77
C GLU A 60 6.18 14.79 -4.45
N ASN A 61 5.01 15.25 -4.02
CA ASN A 61 4.28 14.62 -2.91
C ASN A 61 3.73 13.27 -3.38
N VAL A 62 4.15 12.19 -2.71
CA VAL A 62 3.80 10.82 -3.05
C VAL A 62 3.07 10.16 -1.90
N THR A 63 2.02 9.41 -2.26
CA THR A 63 1.26 8.54 -1.37
C THR A 63 1.31 7.10 -1.91
N ARG A 64 1.60 6.12 -1.05
CA ARG A 64 1.58 4.68 -1.40
C ARG A 64 0.88 3.89 -0.30
N LEU A 65 -0.05 3.02 -0.69
CA LEU A 65 -0.57 1.97 0.19
C LEU A 65 0.47 0.84 0.24
N ILE A 66 0.99 0.55 1.44
CA ILE A 66 2.04 -0.46 1.64
C ILE A 66 1.53 -1.69 2.39
N GLY A 67 0.32 -1.63 2.94
CA GLY A 67 -0.31 -2.76 3.62
C GLY A 67 -1.80 -2.57 3.73
N LEU A 68 -2.52 -3.69 3.63
CA LEU A 68 -3.95 -3.77 3.92
C LEU A 68 -4.29 -5.09 4.63
N PRO A 69 -3.61 -5.42 5.76
CA PRO A 69 -3.92 -6.65 6.48
C PRO A 69 -5.34 -6.65 7.04
N GLU A 70 -5.99 -7.81 6.96
CA GLU A 70 -7.13 -8.13 7.80
C GLU A 70 -6.64 -8.46 9.21
N LEU A 71 -7.21 -7.82 10.21
CA LEU A 71 -6.92 -8.06 11.61
C LEU A 71 -7.90 -9.09 12.16
N LEU A 72 -7.35 -10.10 12.84
CA LEU A 72 -8.15 -11.05 13.59
C LEU A 72 -8.68 -10.37 14.86
N GLY A 73 -10.00 -10.42 15.05
CA GLY A 73 -10.71 -9.90 16.22
C GLY A 73 -11.14 -10.99 17.19
#